data_AF-A0A3C0TFM7-F1
#
_entry.id   AF-A0A3C0TFM7-F1
#
_cell.length_a   1.000
_cell.length_b   1.000
_cell.length_c   1.000
_cell.angle_alpha   90.00
_cell.angle_beta   90.00
_cell.angle_gamma   90.00
#
_symmetry.space_group_name_H-M   'P 1'
#
loop_
_entity.id
_entity.type
_entity.pdbx_description
1 polymer ?
#
loop_
_entity_poly.entity_id
_entity_poly.type
_entity_poly.pdbx_seq_one_letter_code
_entity_poly.pdbx_strand_id
1 'polypeptide(L)'
;NDGKVIRLVFPELTEERRKELAKDVKKKGEDTKVAIRNIRRDANDAVKKASKANEISEDEGKDLETDIQKLTDKYIKEVDDAIEAKTAEVMTV
;
A
#
# COMPACT_ATOMS: atom_id res chain seq x y z
N ASN A 1 -35.18 -18.41 1.93
CA ASN A 1 -34.24 -19.22 1.13
C ASN A 1 -35.08 -19.86 0.03
N ASP A 2 -35.00 -19.34 -1.20
CA ASP A 2 -35.85 -19.75 -2.34
C ASP A 2 -35.15 -20.82 -3.21
N GLY A 3 -34.31 -21.66 -2.61
CA GLY A 3 -33.68 -22.84 -3.24
C GLY A 3 -32.72 -22.58 -4.42
N LYS A 4 -32.73 -21.37 -5.01
CA LYS A 4 -31.88 -20.94 -6.13
C LYS A 4 -31.02 -19.72 -5.83
N VAL A 5 -31.38 -18.91 -4.83
CA VAL A 5 -30.63 -17.68 -4.47
C VAL A 5 -30.67 -17.47 -2.95
N ILE A 6 -29.50 -17.22 -2.36
CA ILE A 6 -29.37 -16.78 -0.97
C ILE A 6 -29.35 -15.25 -0.96
N ARG A 7 -30.36 -14.61 -0.37
CA ARG A 7 -30.34 -13.18 -0.08
C ARG A 7 -29.93 -12.95 1.37
N LEU A 8 -28.84 -12.23 1.54
CA LEU A 8 -28.37 -11.74 2.84
C LEU A 8 -28.77 -10.27 2.94
N VAL A 9 -29.62 -9.95 3.90
CA VAL A 9 -29.97 -8.57 4.24
C VAL A 9 -28.93 -8.08 5.23
N PHE A 10 -28.11 -7.11 4.81
CA PHE A 10 -27.13 -6.50 5.69
C PHE A 10 -27.75 -5.25 6.32
N PRO A 11 -27.77 -5.15 7.67
CA PRO A 11 -28.17 -3.91 8.33
C PRO A 11 -27.13 -2.82 8.06
N GLU A 12 -27.57 -1.57 8.05
CA GLU A 12 -26.66 -0.43 7.92
C GLU A 12 -25.68 -0.41 9.10
N LEU A 13 -24.42 -0.12 8.78
CA LEU A 13 -23.39 0.03 9.80
C LEU A 13 -23.70 1.27 10.64
N THR A 14 -23.63 1.12 11.98
CA THR A 14 -23.71 2.25 12.91
C THR A 14 -22.53 3.21 12.69
N GLU A 15 -22.71 4.48 13.06
CA GLU A 15 -21.67 5.50 12.92
C GLU A 15 -20.39 5.13 13.71
N GLU A 16 -20.54 4.52 14.88
CA GLU A 16 -19.41 3.98 15.66
C GLU A 16 -18.63 2.92 14.89
N ARG A 17 -19.34 1.97 14.24
CA ARG A 17 -18.69 0.91 13.47
C ARG A 17 -17.98 1.45 12.23
N ARG A 18 -18.55 2.47 11.57
CA ARG A 18 -17.89 3.16 10.45
C ARG A 18 -16.61 3.86 10.89
N LYS A 19 -16.61 4.52 12.06
CA LYS A 19 -15.41 5.16 12.64
C LYS A 19 -14.32 4.15 12.98
N GLU A 20 -14.68 2.98 13.51
CA GLU A 20 -13.72 1.90 13.76
C GLU A 20 -13.10 1.38 12.47
N LEU A 21 -13.92 1.11 11.45
CA LEU A 21 -13.44 0.66 10.14
C LEU A 21 -12.52 1.69 9.48
N ALA A 22 -12.83 2.98 9.60
CA ALA A 22 -11.95 4.05 9.10
C ALA A 22 -10.59 4.07 9.82
N LYS A 23 -10.54 3.79 11.14
CA LYS A 23 -9.27 3.66 11.87
C LYS A 23 -8.47 2.44 11.39
N ASP A 24 -9.13 1.31 11.17
CA ASP A 24 -8.50 0.09 10.67
C ASP A 24 -7.93 0.27 9.27
N VAL A 25 -8.65 0.96 8.38
CA VAL A 25 -8.17 1.31 7.03
C VAL A 25 -6.90 2.16 7.12
N LYS A 26 -6.88 3.20 7.97
CA LYS A 26 -5.69 4.02 8.18
C LYS A 26 -4.51 3.22 8.72
N LYS A 27 -4.76 2.33 9.68
CA LYS A 27 -3.71 1.46 10.24
C LYS A 27 -3.09 0.56 9.17
N LYS A 28 -3.91 -0.12 8.37
CA LYS A 28 -3.43 -0.94 7.24
C LYS A 28 -2.64 -0.11 6.22
N GLY A 29 -3.07 1.12 6.01
CA GLY A 29 -2.37 2.09 5.17
C GLY A 29 -0.94 2.37 5.65
N GLU A 30 -0.80 2.73 6.92
CA GLU A 30 0.51 2.99 7.53
C GLU A 30 1.41 1.74 7.55
N ASP A 31 0.86 0.58 7.89
CA ASP A 31 1.59 -0.71 7.84
C ASP A 31 2.11 -0.98 6.42
N THR A 32 1.31 -0.69 5.39
CA THR A 32 1.70 -0.84 3.98
C THR A 32 2.82 0.13 3.59
N LYS A 33 2.74 1.39 4.02
CA LYS A 33 3.83 2.36 3.80
C LYS A 33 5.13 1.92 4.46
N VAL A 34 5.07 1.35 5.67
CA VAL A 34 6.24 0.80 6.35
C VAL A 34 6.82 -0.36 5.54
N ALA A 35 6.00 -1.26 5.03
CA ALA A 35 6.44 -2.36 4.17
C ALA A 35 7.13 -1.84 2.89
N ILE A 36 6.55 -0.85 2.20
CA ILE A 36 7.16 -0.22 1.02
C ILE A 36 8.54 0.37 1.34
N ARG A 37 8.67 1.07 2.48
CA ARG A 37 9.96 1.65 2.90
C ARG A 37 11.01 0.57 3.21
N ASN A 38 10.60 -0.56 3.76
CA ASN A 38 11.48 -1.71 4.00
C ASN A 38 11.95 -2.31 2.67
N ILE A 39 11.04 -2.55 1.73
CA ILE A 39 11.37 -3.07 0.39
C ILE A 39 12.34 -2.13 -0.33
N ARG A 40 12.14 -0.81 -0.25
CA ARG A 40 13.09 0.17 -0.80
C ARG A 40 14.49 0.00 -0.21
N ARG A 41 14.58 -0.19 1.11
CA ARG A 41 15.87 -0.38 1.79
C ARG A 41 16.55 -1.67 1.32
N ASP A 42 15.80 -2.76 1.24
CA ASP A 42 16.30 -4.05 0.76
C ASP A 42 16.77 -3.98 -0.70
N ALA A 43 16.02 -3.27 -1.55
CA ALA A 43 16.40 -3.03 -2.95
C ALA A 43 17.69 -2.21 -3.06
N ASN A 44 17.82 -1.13 -2.29
CA ASN A 44 19.06 -0.32 -2.26
C ASN A 44 20.26 -1.13 -1.74
N ASP A 45 20.05 -1.98 -0.73
CA ASP A 45 21.10 -2.87 -0.23
C ASP A 45 21.49 -3.94 -1.26
N ALA A 46 20.54 -4.41 -2.08
CA ALA A 46 20.81 -5.31 -3.21
C ALA A 46 21.65 -4.62 -4.30
N VAL A 47 21.31 -3.38 -4.69
CA VAL A 47 22.08 -2.57 -5.64
C VAL A 47 23.51 -2.36 -5.13
N LYS A 48 23.69 -2.02 -3.85
CA LYS A 48 25.03 -1.88 -3.26
C LYS A 48 25.84 -3.18 -3.29
N LYS A 49 25.20 -4.34 -3.09
CA LYS A 49 25.86 -5.65 -3.17
C LYS A 49 26.28 -5.97 -4.61
N ALA A 50 25.41 -5.76 -5.59
CA ALA A 50 25.70 -5.96 -7.01
C ALA A 50 26.83 -5.05 -7.49
N SER A 51 26.85 -3.79 -7.05
CA SER A 51 27.94 -2.84 -7.35
C SER A 51 29.28 -3.32 -6.78
N LYS A 52 29.30 -3.82 -5.53
CA LYS A 52 30.51 -4.43 -4.94
C LYS A 52 30.97 -5.71 -5.63
N ALA A 53 30.03 -6.46 -6.20
CA ALA A 53 30.32 -7.65 -6.99
C ALA A 53 30.78 -7.33 -8.42
N ASN A 54 30.86 -6.04 -8.80
CA ASN A 54 31.09 -5.56 -10.17
C ASN A 54 30.08 -6.14 -11.18
N GLU A 55 28.88 -6.50 -10.74
CA GLU A 55 27.79 -6.97 -11.61
C GLU A 55 27.07 -5.81 -12.31
N ILE A 56 27.16 -4.60 -11.74
CA ILE A 56 26.57 -3.37 -12.27
C ILE A 56 27.58 -2.22 -12.18
N SER A 57 27.53 -1.31 -13.14
CA SER A 57 28.34 -0.08 -13.16
C SER A 57 27.83 0.97 -12.17
N GLU A 58 28.65 1.98 -11.85
CA GLU A 58 28.21 3.11 -10.99
C GLU A 58 27.04 3.90 -11.61
N ASP A 59 27.01 4.03 -12.93
CA ASP A 59 25.93 4.72 -13.64
C ASP A 59 24.63 3.92 -13.57
N GLU A 60 24.68 2.60 -13.84
CA GLU A 60 23.51 1.71 -13.69
C GLU A 60 23.01 1.68 -12.24
N GLY A 61 23.91 1.71 -11.25
CA GLY A 61 23.53 1.77 -9.83
C GLY A 61 22.74 3.03 -9.48
N LYS A 62 23.15 4.20 -10.00
CA LYS A 62 22.43 5.47 -9.80
C LYS A 62 21.07 5.49 -10.49
N ASP A 63 20.98 4.93 -11.70
CA ASP A 63 19.72 4.81 -12.42
C ASP A 63 18.75 3.89 -11.67
N LEU A 64 19.22 2.75 -11.17
CA LEU A 64 18.44 1.82 -10.36
C LEU A 64 17.95 2.47 -9.06
N GLU A 65 18.79 3.20 -8.33
CA GLU A 65 18.39 3.92 -7.12
C GLU A 65 17.31 4.98 -7.43
N THR A 66 17.45 5.69 -8.55
CA THR A 66 16.47 6.68 -9.01
C THR A 66 15.12 6.03 -9.33
N ASP A 67 15.14 4.89 -10.02
CA ASP A 67 13.92 4.18 -10.39
C ASP A 67 13.25 3.49 -9.21
N ILE A 68 14.03 2.93 -8.27
CA ILE A 68 13.54 2.43 -6.98
C ILE A 68 12.83 3.56 -6.22
N GLN A 69 13.39 4.77 -6.20
CA GLN A 69 12.79 5.91 -5.52
C GLN A 69 11.48 6.35 -6.21
N LYS A 70 11.46 6.48 -7.54
CA LYS A 70 10.23 6.79 -8.31
C LYS A 70 9.13 5.76 -8.07
N LEU A 71 9.46 4.47 -8.10
CA LEU A 71 8.51 3.40 -7.83
C LEU A 71 7.97 3.48 -6.40
N THR A 72 8.85 3.71 -5.43
CA THR A 72 8.46 3.88 -4.03
C THR A 72 7.48 5.03 -3.86
N ASP A 73 7.78 6.19 -4.43
CA ASP A 73 6.93 7.38 -4.33
C ASP A 73 5.57 7.18 -5.02
N LYS A 74 5.57 6.49 -6.18
CA LYS A 74 4.34 6.11 -6.88
C LYS A 74 3.44 5.23 -6.00
N TYR A 75 3.99 4.16 -5.42
CA TYR A 75 3.18 3.24 -4.61
C TYR A 75 2.75 3.86 -3.27
N ILE A 76 3.56 4.74 -2.67
CA ILE A 76 3.13 5.50 -1.48
C ILE A 76 1.91 6.35 -1.83
N LYS A 77 1.92 7.03 -2.97
CA LYS A 77 0.79 7.83 -3.42
C LYS A 77 -0.45 6.97 -3.70
N GLU A 78 -0.30 5.84 -4.38
CA GLU A 78 -1.42 4.91 -4.63
C GLU A 78 -2.03 4.38 -3.31
N VAL A 79 -1.19 4.12 -2.30
CA VAL A 79 -1.66 3.72 -0.97
C VAL A 79 -2.44 4.85 -0.30
N ASP A 80 -1.96 6.10 -0.36
CA ASP A 80 -2.67 7.26 0.18
C ASP A 80 -4.03 7.47 -0.50
N ASP A 81 -4.06 7.44 -1.82
CA ASP A 81 -5.29 7.58 -2.62
C ASP A 81 -6.29 6.45 -2.28
N ALA A 82 -5.81 5.22 -2.10
CA ALA A 82 -6.65 4.08 -1.73
C ALA A 82 -7.22 4.19 -0.31
N ILE A 83 -6.43 4.67 0.66
CA ILE A 83 -6.89 4.93 2.04
C ILE A 83 -7.96 6.00 2.03
N GLU A 84 -7.77 7.09 1.30
CA GLU A 84 -8.71 8.20 1.21
C GLU A 84 -10.03 7.73 0.57
N ALA A 85 -9.96 7.06 -0.58
CA ALA A 85 -11.13 6.51 -1.26
C ALA A 85 -11.91 5.54 -0.36
N LYS A 86 -11.23 4.60 0.31
CA LYS A 86 -11.91 3.62 1.19
C LYS A 86 -12.46 4.27 2.45
N THR A 87 -11.78 5.26 3.00
CA THR A 87 -12.28 6.02 4.17
C THR A 87 -13.53 6.81 3.80
N ALA A 88 -13.54 7.46 2.64
CA ALA A 88 -14.71 8.16 2.11
C ALA A 88 -15.87 7.19 1.90
N GLU A 89 -15.65 6.05 1.24
CA GLU A 89 -16.68 5.03 1.00
C GLU A 89 -17.31 4.51 2.31
N VAL A 90 -16.50 4.25 3.35
CA VAL A 90 -16.99 3.79 4.66
C VAL A 90 -17.84 4.85 5.36
N MET A 91 -17.48 6.13 5.19
CA MET A 91 -18.15 7.26 5.84
C MET A 91 -19.38 7.77 5.08
N THR A 92 -19.47 7.52 3.77
CA THR A 92 -20.60 7.94 2.94
C THR A 92 -21.71 6.88 2.97
N VAL A 93 -22.97 7.29 2.99
CA VAL A 93 -24.16 6.41 2.84
C VAL A 93 -24.64 6.56 1.40
#